data_AF-A0A6A8MC73-F1
#
_entry.id   AF-A0A6A8MC73-F1
#
_cell.length_a   1.000
_cell.length_b   1.000
_cell.length_c   1.000
_cell.angle_alpha   90.00
_cell.angle_beta   90.00
_cell.angle_gamma   90.00
#
_symmetry.space_group_name_H-M   'P 1'
#
loop_
_entity.id
_entity.type
_entity.pdbx_description
1 polymer ?
#
loop_
_entity_poly.entity_id
_entity_poly.type
_entity_poly.pdbx_seq_one_letter_code
_entity_poly.pdbx_strand_id
1 'polypeptide(L)'
;MLRKFDNHGFTIAELLAIIGAIALLMIIFFPAFSRHLEKSRENVDITNARTVQTILTDAVKAGNVDLTSGEGGRGGIYVIVFKGRDELPSGYGNIPGKGNALVLADPGVTIDGKTSAGGLRQNKELKKLLKLHSVDTDKIHVKSRWEKDGSMGWDWYCAAFVYDQKTGYRTAVYSGFGGQSGAFPETGSKVNRTDNMGEKFKESKMK
;
A
#
# COMPACT_ATOMS: atom_id res chain seq x y z
N MET A 1 -2.63 63.53 21.24
CA MET A 1 -3.12 63.57 19.85
C MET A 1 -3.43 62.14 19.41
N LEU A 2 -4.71 61.81 19.22
CA LEU A 2 -5.15 60.50 18.74
C LEU A 2 -5.15 60.50 17.20
N ARG A 3 -4.37 59.60 16.58
CA ARG A 3 -4.37 59.40 15.13
C ARG A 3 -5.71 58.80 14.71
N LYS A 4 -6.41 59.50 13.81
CA LYS A 4 -7.63 59.05 13.15
C LYS A 4 -7.21 58.00 12.11
N PHE A 5 -7.60 56.74 12.30
CA PHE A 5 -7.49 55.74 11.24
C PHE A 5 -8.66 55.99 10.28
N ASP A 6 -8.35 56.28 9.01
CA ASP A 6 -9.38 56.40 7.97
C ASP A 6 -9.96 55.00 7.72
N ASN A 7 -11.11 54.74 8.33
CA ASN A 7 -11.85 53.49 8.20
C ASN A 7 -12.59 53.44 6.86
N HIS A 8 -11.85 53.30 5.75
CA HIS A 8 -12.42 52.88 4.48
C HIS A 8 -12.71 51.38 4.55
N GLY A 9 -13.94 51.03 4.92
CA GLY A 9 -14.43 49.65 4.86
C GLY A 9 -14.50 49.17 3.41
N PHE A 10 -14.21 47.88 3.21
CA PHE A 10 -14.24 47.26 1.89
C PHE A 10 -15.65 47.34 1.28
N THR A 11 -15.76 47.85 0.05
CA THR A 11 -17.05 48.06 -0.61
C THR A 11 -17.60 46.73 -1.13
N ILE A 12 -18.92 46.53 -1.12
CA ILE A 12 -19.55 45.30 -1.65
C ILE A 12 -19.14 45.05 -3.12
N ALA A 13 -19.02 46.10 -3.93
CA ALA A 13 -18.61 45.99 -5.33
C ALA A 13 -17.17 45.45 -5.49
N GLU A 14 -16.24 45.91 -4.64
CA GLU A 14 -14.85 45.45 -4.65
C GLU A 14 -14.78 43.97 -4.24
N LEU A 15 -15.61 43.55 -3.27
CA LEU A 15 -15.73 42.15 -2.87
C LEU A 15 -16.23 41.25 -3.99
N LEU A 16 -17.27 41.69 -4.70
CA LEU A 16 -17.85 40.93 -5.79
C LEU A 16 -16.86 40.74 -6.94
N ALA A 17 -16.08 41.78 -7.27
CA ALA A 17 -15.05 41.68 -8.30
C ALA A 17 -13.96 40.64 -7.93
N ILE A 18 -13.50 40.64 -6.69
CA ILE A 18 -12.48 39.68 -6.22
C ILE A 18 -13.02 38.24 -6.20
N ILE A 19 -14.23 38.03 -5.68
CA ILE A 19 -14.85 36.69 -5.66
C ILE A 19 -15.01 36.16 -7.09
N GLY A 20 -15.41 37.02 -8.03
CA GLY A 20 -15.50 36.66 -9.45
C GLY A 20 -14.16 36.21 -10.04
N ALA A 21 -13.08 36.93 -9.73
CA ALA A 21 -11.74 36.55 -10.17
C ALA A 21 -11.27 35.21 -9.56
N ILE A 22 -11.50 34.98 -8.27
CA ILE A 22 -11.15 33.73 -7.59
C ILE A 22 -11.95 32.55 -8.17
N ALA A 23 -13.23 32.75 -8.46
CA ALA A 23 -14.08 31.71 -9.05
C ALA A 23 -13.54 31.27 -10.43
N LEU A 24 -13.13 32.21 -11.28
CA LEU A 24 -12.56 31.90 -12.58
C LEU A 24 -11.25 31.10 -12.46
N LEU A 25 -10.39 31.46 -11.51
CA LEU A 25 -9.14 30.73 -11.26
C LEU A 25 -9.41 29.30 -10.73
N MET A 26 -10.37 29.14 -9.82
CA MET A 26 -10.72 27.84 -9.25
C MET A 26 -11.18 26.84 -10.31
N ILE A 27 -11.92 27.30 -11.33
CA ILE A 27 -12.39 26.44 -12.44
C ILE A 27 -11.20 25.76 -13.16
N ILE A 28 -10.12 26.51 -13.38
CA ILE A 28 -8.92 26.01 -14.08
C ILE A 28 -8.06 25.16 -13.12
N PHE A 29 -7.98 25.56 -11.85
CA PHE A 29 -7.06 24.97 -10.89
C PHE A 29 -7.56 23.64 -10.31
N PHE A 30 -8.87 23.48 -10.12
CA PHE A 30 -9.46 22.33 -9.43
C PHE A 30 -9.10 20.96 -10.04
N PRO A 31 -9.15 20.75 -11.38
CA PRO A 31 -8.77 19.48 -11.99
C PRO A 31 -7.30 19.14 -11.77
N ALA A 32 -6.41 20.14 -11.90
CA ALA A 32 -4.98 19.95 -11.70
C ALA A 32 -4.66 19.60 -10.25
N PHE A 33 -5.27 20.30 -9.29
CA PHE A 33 -5.10 20.04 -7.86
C PHE A 33 -5.60 18.64 -7.46
N SER A 34 -6.74 18.21 -7.99
CA SER A 34 -7.30 16.87 -7.74
C SER A 34 -6.32 15.76 -8.13
N ARG A 35 -5.65 15.88 -9.28
CA ARG A 35 -4.61 14.93 -9.72
C ARG A 35 -3.37 14.92 -8.81
N HIS A 36 -2.98 16.07 -8.27
CA HIS A 36 -1.85 16.15 -7.32
C HIS A 36 -2.19 15.50 -5.99
N LEU A 37 -3.40 15.70 -5.48
CA LEU A 37 -3.89 15.01 -4.28
C LEU A 37 -3.91 13.50 -4.48
N GLU A 38 -4.31 13.03 -5.65
CA GLU A 38 -4.36 11.60 -5.93
C GLU A 38 -2.96 10.98 -6.01
N LYS A 39 -2.02 11.63 -6.71
CA LYS A 39 -0.61 11.24 -6.68
C LYS A 39 -0.02 11.23 -5.27
N SER A 40 -0.41 12.17 -4.41
CA SER A 40 0.02 12.17 -3.02
C SER A 40 -0.48 10.94 -2.25
N ARG A 41 -1.72 10.49 -2.50
CA ARG A 41 -2.28 9.28 -1.89
C ARG A 41 -1.59 8.02 -2.38
N GLU A 42 -1.35 7.91 -3.69
CA GLU A 42 -0.55 6.83 -4.26
C GLU A 42 0.84 6.78 -3.62
N ASN A 43 1.48 7.92 -3.40
CA ASN A 43 2.82 7.98 -2.82
C ASN A 43 2.83 7.51 -1.35
N VAL A 44 1.75 7.77 -0.60
CA VAL A 44 1.56 7.24 0.75
C VAL A 44 1.43 5.71 0.71
N ASP A 45 0.62 5.18 -0.20
CA ASP A 45 0.46 3.73 -0.37
C ASP A 45 1.78 3.04 -0.76
N ILE A 46 2.54 3.65 -1.69
CA ILE A 46 3.89 3.21 -2.09
C ILE A 46 4.85 3.19 -0.89
N THR A 47 4.83 4.24 -0.07
CA THR A 47 5.70 4.35 1.11
C THR A 47 5.33 3.32 2.18
N ASN A 48 4.04 3.09 2.38
CA ASN A 48 3.54 2.06 3.28
C ASN A 48 3.97 0.66 2.81
N ALA A 49 3.82 0.36 1.52
CA ALA A 49 4.24 -0.91 0.94
C ALA A 49 5.76 -1.15 1.09
N ARG A 50 6.59 -0.11 0.87
CA ARG A 50 8.04 -0.14 1.13
C ARG A 50 8.36 -0.44 2.58
N THR A 51 7.73 0.29 3.49
CA THR A 51 7.93 0.13 4.93
C THR A 51 7.67 -1.32 5.33
N VAL A 52 6.56 -1.88 4.87
CA VAL A 52 6.24 -3.29 5.12
C VAL A 52 7.29 -4.21 4.51
N GLN A 53 7.67 -4.03 3.25
CA GLN A 53 8.68 -4.85 2.58
C GLN A 53 10.04 -4.83 3.32
N THR A 54 10.47 -3.66 3.79
CA THR A 54 11.69 -3.50 4.60
C THR A 54 11.58 -4.28 5.90
N ILE A 55 10.45 -4.17 6.61
CA ILE A 55 10.22 -4.93 7.85
C ILE A 55 10.26 -6.44 7.60
N LEU A 56 9.62 -6.92 6.54
CA LEU A 56 9.65 -8.35 6.18
C LEU A 56 11.08 -8.81 5.87
N THR A 57 11.84 -8.00 5.13
CA THR A 57 13.23 -8.28 4.78
C THR A 57 14.13 -8.33 6.01
N ASP A 58 13.97 -7.36 6.90
CA ASP A 58 14.76 -7.25 8.12
C ASP A 58 14.43 -8.40 9.08
N ALA A 59 13.16 -8.80 9.19
CA ALA A 59 12.73 -9.94 9.99
C ALA A 59 13.34 -11.27 9.51
N VAL A 60 13.42 -11.46 8.19
CA VAL A 60 14.09 -12.64 7.61
C VAL A 60 15.60 -12.60 7.87
N LYS A 61 16.24 -11.44 7.66
CA LYS A 61 17.69 -11.27 7.89
C LYS A 61 18.08 -11.42 9.37
N ALA A 62 17.24 -10.95 10.27
CA ALA A 62 17.44 -11.07 11.71
C ALA A 62 17.19 -12.50 12.23
N GLY A 63 16.64 -13.40 11.41
CA GLY A 63 16.30 -14.77 11.81
C GLY A 63 15.01 -14.87 12.62
N ASN A 64 14.24 -13.80 12.75
CA ASN A 64 12.90 -13.84 13.32
C ASN A 64 11.92 -14.61 12.43
N VAL A 65 12.16 -14.63 11.12
CA VAL A 65 11.36 -15.39 10.15
C VAL A 65 12.24 -16.33 9.36
N ASP A 66 11.95 -17.62 9.45
CA ASP A 66 12.56 -18.65 8.61
C ASP A 66 11.56 -19.10 7.53
N LEU A 67 11.90 -18.79 6.28
CA LEU A 67 11.13 -19.20 5.10
C LEU A 67 11.61 -20.54 4.53
N THR A 68 12.79 -21.00 4.92
CA THR A 68 13.40 -22.24 4.40
C THR A 68 12.75 -23.48 4.99
N SER A 69 12.10 -23.33 6.16
CA SER A 69 11.28 -24.36 6.81
C SER A 69 9.90 -24.56 6.16
N GLY A 70 9.57 -23.78 5.14
CA GLY A 70 8.30 -23.87 4.43
C GLY A 70 8.08 -25.22 3.75
N GLU A 71 6.82 -25.67 3.71
CA GLU A 71 6.45 -26.98 3.19
C GLU A 71 6.80 -27.12 1.69
N GLY A 72 7.34 -28.29 1.30
CA GLY A 72 7.75 -28.53 -0.08
C GLY A 72 8.94 -27.68 -0.56
N GLY A 73 9.74 -27.14 0.35
CA GLY A 73 10.90 -26.30 0.02
C GLY A 73 10.52 -24.90 -0.43
N ARG A 74 9.33 -24.44 -0.06
CA ARG A 74 8.76 -23.14 -0.42
C ARG A 74 8.16 -22.48 0.80
N GLY A 75 8.48 -21.21 1.02
CA GLY A 75 7.93 -20.44 2.11
C GLY A 75 7.73 -18.99 1.70
N GLY A 76 6.72 -18.35 2.26
CA GLY A 76 6.37 -16.98 1.91
C GLY A 76 5.62 -16.30 3.02
N ILE A 77 5.84 -15.00 3.14
CA ILE A 77 5.10 -14.08 3.99
C ILE A 77 4.53 -12.98 3.11
N TYR A 78 3.25 -12.66 3.34
CA TYR A 78 2.49 -11.75 2.50
C TYR A 78 1.70 -10.79 3.37
N VAL A 79 1.80 -9.50 3.05
CA VAL A 79 0.98 -8.46 3.66
C VAL A 79 0.21 -7.76 2.57
N ILE A 80 -1.10 -8.04 2.49
CA ILE A 80 -2.00 -7.47 1.50
C ILE A 80 -2.82 -6.38 2.18
N VAL A 81 -2.62 -5.14 1.80
CA VAL A 81 -3.43 -4.00 2.25
C VAL A 81 -4.49 -3.72 1.19
N PHE A 82 -5.73 -3.51 1.61
CA PHE A 82 -6.85 -3.27 0.72
C PHE A 82 -7.65 -2.05 1.16
N LYS A 83 -8.39 -1.47 0.23
CA LYS A 83 -9.18 -0.25 0.44
C LYS A 83 -10.47 -0.54 1.21
N GLY A 84 -11.09 -1.69 0.95
CA GLY A 84 -12.37 -2.10 1.51
C GLY A 84 -12.63 -3.59 1.35
N ARG A 85 -13.69 -4.11 1.99
CA ARG A 85 -13.94 -5.56 2.07
C ARG A 85 -14.27 -6.22 0.72
N ASP A 86 -14.76 -5.46 -0.24
CA ASP A 86 -15.13 -5.92 -1.58
C ASP A 86 -14.01 -5.66 -2.62
N GLU A 87 -12.94 -5.01 -2.19
CA GLU A 87 -11.81 -4.52 -3.00
C GLU A 87 -10.59 -5.45 -2.85
N LEU A 88 -10.83 -6.73 -2.54
CA LEU A 88 -9.82 -7.75 -2.29
C LEU A 88 -9.36 -8.46 -3.58
N PRO A 89 -8.15 -9.01 -3.60
CA PRO A 89 -7.76 -9.94 -4.65
C PRO A 89 -8.65 -11.19 -4.66
N SER A 90 -8.79 -11.81 -5.82
CA SER A 90 -9.55 -13.05 -6.02
C SER A 90 -9.04 -14.16 -5.10
N GLY A 91 -9.96 -14.89 -4.47
CA GLY A 91 -9.67 -15.96 -3.52
C GLY A 91 -9.51 -15.51 -2.06
N TYR A 92 -9.37 -14.22 -1.77
CA TYR A 92 -9.10 -13.71 -0.41
C TYR A 92 -10.35 -13.22 0.35
N GLY A 93 -11.54 -13.38 -0.24
CA GLY A 93 -12.80 -12.86 0.30
C GLY A 93 -13.26 -13.47 1.62
N ASN A 94 -12.92 -14.73 1.93
CA ASN A 94 -13.49 -15.47 3.07
C ASN A 94 -12.54 -15.61 4.27
N ILE A 95 -11.58 -14.69 4.42
CA ILE A 95 -10.60 -14.77 5.52
C ILE A 95 -11.20 -14.19 6.80
N PRO A 96 -11.37 -14.99 7.87
CA PRO A 96 -11.91 -14.51 9.13
C PRO A 96 -10.92 -13.56 9.83
N GLY A 97 -11.45 -12.53 10.49
CA GLY A 97 -10.62 -11.56 11.23
C GLY A 97 -9.79 -10.63 10.35
N LYS A 98 -10.15 -10.46 9.07
CA LYS A 98 -9.56 -9.44 8.20
C LYS A 98 -9.91 -8.04 8.73
N GLY A 99 -8.88 -7.31 9.15
CA GLY A 99 -8.96 -5.87 9.46
C GLY A 99 -8.97 -5.07 8.17
N ASN A 100 -8.01 -4.16 8.03
CA ASN A 100 -7.77 -3.43 6.76
C ASN A 100 -6.58 -4.01 5.96
N ALA A 101 -5.93 -5.05 6.50
CA ALA A 101 -4.92 -5.83 5.82
C ALA A 101 -5.02 -7.33 6.13
N LEU A 102 -4.49 -8.14 5.21
CA LEU A 102 -4.25 -9.56 5.38
C LEU A 102 -2.78 -9.78 5.66
N VAL A 103 -2.48 -10.45 6.77
CA VAL A 103 -1.12 -10.84 7.14
C VAL A 103 -1.06 -12.35 7.08
N LEU A 104 -0.38 -12.90 6.07
CA LEU A 104 -0.39 -14.31 5.75
C LEU A 104 1.03 -14.87 5.73
N ALA A 105 1.15 -16.16 6.02
CA ALA A 105 2.40 -16.90 5.90
C ALA A 105 2.10 -18.32 5.40
N ASP A 106 2.91 -18.82 4.48
CA ASP A 106 2.80 -20.17 3.94
C ASP A 106 2.97 -21.24 5.04
N PRO A 107 2.43 -22.45 4.84
CA PRO A 107 2.58 -23.54 5.81
C PRO A 107 4.06 -23.89 6.02
N GLY A 108 4.44 -24.18 7.27
CA GLY A 108 5.81 -24.58 7.63
C GLY A 108 6.77 -23.41 7.92
N VAL A 109 6.49 -22.20 7.42
CA VAL A 109 7.26 -20.99 7.76
C VAL A 109 7.27 -20.77 9.27
N THR A 110 8.43 -20.50 9.87
CA THR A 110 8.49 -20.15 11.30
C THR A 110 8.65 -18.65 11.50
N ILE A 111 7.88 -18.08 12.44
CA ILE A 111 7.94 -16.67 12.84
C ILE A 111 8.06 -16.63 14.36
N ASP A 112 9.15 -16.06 14.86
CA ASP A 112 9.53 -16.04 16.28
C ASP A 112 9.42 -17.44 16.92
N GLY A 113 9.92 -18.45 16.21
CA GLY A 113 9.91 -19.85 16.66
C GLY A 113 8.57 -20.58 16.56
N LYS A 114 7.50 -19.93 16.08
CA LYS A 114 6.20 -20.57 15.86
C LYS A 114 5.95 -20.88 14.39
N THR A 115 5.59 -22.14 14.12
CA THR A 115 5.25 -22.59 12.77
C THR A 115 3.89 -22.06 12.32
N SER A 116 3.86 -21.49 11.13
CA SER A 116 2.63 -21.11 10.43
C SER A 116 1.87 -22.36 9.99
N ALA A 117 0.58 -22.42 10.34
CA ALA A 117 -0.33 -23.45 9.85
C ALA A 117 -0.68 -23.27 8.35
N GLY A 118 -0.29 -22.14 7.76
CA GLY A 118 -0.65 -21.81 6.38
C GLY A 118 -2.14 -21.57 6.17
N GLY A 119 -2.55 -21.69 4.90
CA GLY A 119 -3.90 -21.39 4.45
C GLY A 119 -4.21 -19.90 4.48
N LEU A 120 -5.39 -19.54 3.97
CA LEU A 120 -5.86 -18.16 3.93
C LEU A 120 -6.35 -17.71 5.32
N ARG A 121 -5.42 -17.59 6.27
CA ARG A 121 -5.67 -17.27 7.69
C ARG A 121 -4.66 -16.24 8.19
N GLN A 122 -5.12 -15.33 9.04
CA GLN A 122 -4.27 -14.30 9.64
C GLN A 122 -3.16 -14.91 10.51
N ASN A 123 -1.90 -14.59 10.21
CA ASN A 123 -0.77 -14.96 11.04
C ASN A 123 -0.58 -13.94 12.18
N LYS A 124 -0.85 -14.38 13.41
CA LYS A 124 -0.82 -13.52 14.61
C LYS A 124 0.59 -13.06 14.97
N GLU A 125 1.61 -13.90 14.76
CA GLU A 125 2.98 -13.57 15.14
C GLU A 125 3.58 -12.56 14.18
N LEU A 126 3.38 -12.76 12.86
CA LEU A 126 3.77 -11.78 11.86
C LEU A 126 3.05 -10.44 12.08
N LYS A 127 1.77 -10.46 12.48
CA LYS A 127 1.02 -9.24 12.82
C LYS A 127 1.62 -8.51 14.03
N LYS A 128 2.09 -9.22 15.05
CA LYS A 128 2.77 -8.60 16.20
C LYS A 128 4.11 -8.00 15.79
N LEU A 129 4.88 -8.70 14.95
CA LEU A 129 6.14 -8.22 14.42
C LEU A 129 5.93 -6.91 13.65
N LEU A 130 4.97 -6.86 12.73
CA LEU A 130 4.63 -5.63 12.00
C LEU A 130 4.25 -4.49 12.95
N LYS A 131 3.44 -4.78 13.97
CA LYS A 131 3.02 -3.78 14.97
C LYS A 131 4.17 -3.25 15.81
N LEU A 132 5.15 -4.10 16.15
CA LEU A 132 6.38 -3.71 16.84
C LEU A 132 7.18 -2.69 16.02
N HIS A 133 7.19 -2.86 14.69
CA HIS A 133 7.80 -1.94 13.74
C HIS A 133 6.85 -0.81 13.29
N SER A 134 5.87 -0.44 14.12
CA SER A 134 4.93 0.67 13.90
C SER A 134 3.97 0.53 12.71
N VAL A 135 3.79 -0.69 12.15
CA VAL A 135 2.77 -0.97 11.15
C VAL A 135 1.54 -1.59 11.82
N ASP A 136 0.52 -0.77 12.04
CA ASP A 136 -0.77 -1.22 12.59
C ASP A 136 -1.68 -1.74 11.47
N THR A 137 -1.71 -3.06 11.30
CA THR A 137 -2.46 -3.72 10.22
C THR A 137 -3.99 -3.64 10.36
N ASP A 138 -4.47 -3.19 11.52
CA ASP A 138 -5.89 -2.89 11.73
C ASP A 138 -6.27 -1.48 11.25
N LYS A 139 -5.30 -0.59 11.04
CA LYS A 139 -5.53 0.81 10.65
C LYS A 139 -5.03 1.14 9.24
N ILE A 140 -4.00 0.44 8.77
CA ILE A 140 -3.46 0.61 7.42
C ILE A 140 -4.49 0.24 6.37
N HIS A 141 -4.74 1.12 5.41
CA HIS A 141 -5.62 0.88 4.27
C HIS A 141 -5.09 1.66 3.08
N VAL A 142 -5.49 1.23 1.88
CA VAL A 142 -5.19 1.94 0.63
C VAL A 142 -5.80 3.33 0.66
N LYS A 143 -4.99 4.34 0.34
CA LYS A 143 -5.37 5.75 0.33
C LYS A 143 -5.78 6.22 -1.06
N SER A 144 -5.15 5.65 -2.09
CA SER A 144 -5.43 6.01 -3.47
C SER A 144 -6.86 5.65 -3.87
N ARG A 145 -7.38 6.39 -4.84
CA ARG A 145 -8.68 6.19 -5.44
C ARG A 145 -8.49 5.81 -6.88
N TRP A 146 -9.15 4.75 -7.26
CA TRP A 146 -9.27 4.35 -8.65
C TRP A 146 -10.15 5.34 -9.42
N GLU A 147 -9.63 5.89 -10.51
CA GLU A 147 -10.44 6.54 -11.55
C GLU A 147 -10.91 5.49 -12.56
N LYS A 148 -12.18 5.52 -12.98
CA LYS A 148 -12.80 4.48 -13.84
C LYS A 148 -12.05 4.16 -15.15
N ASP A 149 -11.22 5.08 -15.63
CA ASP A 149 -10.35 4.87 -16.81
C ASP A 149 -9.09 4.05 -16.51
N GLY A 150 -8.90 3.65 -15.25
CA GLY A 150 -7.75 2.92 -14.77
C GLY A 150 -6.48 3.77 -14.72
N SER A 151 -6.54 5.09 -14.86
CA SER A 151 -5.34 5.93 -14.95
C SER A 151 -4.59 6.11 -13.62
N MET A 152 -5.27 5.91 -12.48
CA MET A 152 -4.74 6.18 -11.15
C MET A 152 -5.21 5.13 -10.13
N GLY A 153 -4.39 4.93 -9.09
CA GLY A 153 -4.70 4.15 -7.91
C GLY A 153 -4.82 2.64 -8.10
N TRP A 154 -5.19 1.99 -7.00
CA TRP A 154 -5.42 0.55 -6.89
C TRP A 154 -6.46 0.28 -5.79
N ASP A 155 -6.99 -0.94 -5.76
CA ASP A 155 -7.90 -1.38 -4.69
C ASP A 155 -7.14 -2.13 -3.59
N TRP A 156 -6.02 -2.75 -3.94
CA TRP A 156 -5.14 -3.44 -3.03
C TRP A 156 -3.68 -3.39 -3.48
N TYR A 157 -2.77 -3.50 -2.51
CA TYR A 157 -1.35 -3.77 -2.74
C TYR A 157 -0.84 -4.84 -1.80
N CYS A 158 0.20 -5.54 -2.22
CA CYS A 158 0.86 -6.61 -1.49
C CYS A 158 2.35 -6.32 -1.40
N ALA A 159 2.91 -6.47 -0.20
CA ALA A 159 4.34 -6.64 0.01
C ALA A 159 4.59 -8.10 0.41
N ALA A 160 5.45 -8.77 -0.34
CA ALA A 160 5.72 -10.19 -0.17
C ALA A 160 7.22 -10.48 -0.13
N PHE A 161 7.59 -11.47 0.69
CA PHE A 161 8.93 -12.04 0.74
C PHE A 161 8.78 -13.55 0.69
N VAL A 162 9.40 -14.19 -0.31
CA VAL A 162 9.27 -15.61 -0.58
C VAL A 162 10.63 -16.26 -0.74
N TYR A 163 10.68 -17.55 -0.46
CA TYR A 163 11.80 -18.44 -0.67
C TYR A 163 11.30 -19.66 -1.45
N ASP A 164 12.06 -20.05 -2.46
CA ASP A 164 11.88 -21.33 -3.15
C ASP A 164 13.26 -21.96 -3.33
N GLN A 165 13.41 -23.23 -2.97
CA GLN A 165 14.69 -23.95 -3.04
C GLN A 165 15.39 -23.87 -4.41
N LYS A 166 14.64 -23.73 -5.51
CA LYS A 166 15.20 -23.66 -6.87
C LYS A 166 15.61 -22.25 -7.26
N THR A 167 14.92 -21.22 -6.76
CA THR A 167 15.10 -19.82 -7.20
C THR A 167 15.67 -18.90 -6.13
N GLY A 168 15.82 -19.38 -4.90
CA GLY A 168 16.27 -18.62 -3.75
C GLY A 168 15.23 -17.64 -3.23
N TYR A 169 15.72 -16.63 -2.51
CA TYR A 169 14.89 -15.57 -1.95
C TYR A 169 14.45 -14.58 -3.01
N ARG A 170 13.17 -14.18 -2.98
CA ARG A 170 12.58 -13.16 -3.83
C ARG A 170 11.66 -12.26 -3.00
N THR A 171 11.60 -10.99 -3.37
CA THR A 171 10.66 -10.05 -2.78
C THR A 171 9.97 -9.26 -3.88
N ALA A 172 8.71 -8.92 -3.65
CA ALA A 172 7.94 -8.11 -4.57
C ALA A 172 7.00 -7.19 -3.81
N VAL A 173 6.83 -5.98 -4.35
CA VAL A 173 5.70 -5.11 -4.04
C VAL A 173 4.88 -4.99 -5.31
N TYR A 174 3.60 -5.29 -5.23
CA TYR A 174 2.69 -5.31 -6.38
C TYR A 174 1.29 -4.89 -5.96
N SER A 175 0.44 -4.54 -6.92
CA SER A 175 -0.89 -3.99 -6.67
C SER A 175 -1.89 -4.49 -7.71
N GLY A 176 -3.17 -4.33 -7.42
CA GLY A 176 -4.23 -4.63 -8.37
C GLY A 176 -5.59 -4.10 -7.97
N PHE A 177 -6.58 -4.48 -8.74
CA PHE A 177 -7.99 -4.14 -8.55
C PHE A 177 -8.78 -5.29 -7.95
N GLY A 178 -9.92 -4.99 -7.32
CA GLY A 178 -10.81 -5.98 -6.75
C GLY A 178 -11.11 -7.12 -7.74
N GLY A 179 -11.02 -8.37 -7.28
CA GLY A 179 -11.24 -9.55 -8.12
C GLY A 179 -10.09 -9.94 -9.05
N GLN A 180 -9.00 -9.18 -9.12
CA GLN A 180 -7.77 -9.61 -9.82
C GLN A 180 -6.95 -10.60 -8.97
N SER A 181 -6.07 -11.36 -9.61
CA SER A 181 -5.19 -12.31 -8.90
C SER A 181 -4.26 -11.58 -7.92
N GLY A 182 -4.23 -12.04 -6.67
CA GLY A 182 -3.26 -11.60 -5.65
C GLY A 182 -2.03 -12.51 -5.54
N ALA A 183 -1.89 -13.49 -6.44
CA ALA A 183 -0.77 -14.43 -6.41
C ALA A 183 0.58 -13.71 -6.53
N PHE A 184 1.61 -14.28 -5.91
CA PHE A 184 2.97 -13.76 -6.04
C PHE A 184 3.36 -13.75 -7.53
N PRO A 185 3.88 -12.64 -8.07
CA PRO A 185 4.22 -12.57 -9.47
C PRO A 185 5.38 -13.53 -9.79
N GLU A 186 5.20 -14.39 -10.78
CA GLU A 186 6.32 -15.12 -11.36
C GLU A 186 7.28 -14.10 -12.00
N THR A 187 8.58 -14.33 -11.87
CA THR A 187 9.61 -13.45 -12.42
C THR A 187 9.37 -13.30 -13.94
N GLY A 188 8.91 -12.13 -14.39
CA GLY A 188 8.58 -11.87 -15.79
C GLY A 188 7.13 -12.12 -16.22
N SER A 189 6.22 -12.53 -15.32
CA SER A 189 4.79 -12.60 -15.64
C SER A 189 4.18 -11.20 -15.61
N LYS A 190 3.50 -10.83 -16.70
CA LYS A 190 2.67 -9.62 -16.84
C LYS A 190 1.47 -9.69 -15.90
N VAL A 191 1.70 -9.65 -14.61
CA VAL A 191 0.66 -9.39 -13.62
C VAL A 191 0.43 -7.89 -13.67
N ASN A 192 -0.73 -7.52 -14.21
CA ASN A 192 -1.19 -6.15 -14.47
C ASN A 192 -0.60 -5.14 -13.47
N ARG A 193 0.38 -4.36 -13.94
CA ARG A 193 1.04 -3.25 -13.21
C ARG A 193 1.89 -3.62 -11.99
N THR A 194 2.60 -4.74 -12.03
CA THR A 194 3.92 -4.83 -11.37
C THR A 194 4.83 -3.65 -11.74
N ASP A 195 4.53 -3.00 -12.87
CA ASP A 195 5.21 -1.85 -13.44
C ASP A 195 4.87 -0.49 -12.77
N ASN A 196 3.72 -0.27 -12.12
CA ASN A 196 3.43 1.11 -11.61
C ASN A 196 3.96 1.41 -10.21
N MET A 197 4.10 0.41 -9.33
CA MET A 197 5.01 0.54 -8.19
C MET A 197 6.44 0.21 -8.61
N GLY A 198 6.69 -0.87 -9.37
CA GLY A 198 8.04 -1.32 -9.72
C GLY A 198 8.85 -0.43 -10.68
N GLU A 199 8.25 0.26 -11.65
CA GLU A 199 9.00 1.16 -12.57
C GLU A 199 9.53 2.40 -11.87
N LYS A 200 8.90 2.87 -10.79
CA LYS A 200 9.45 3.92 -9.92
C LYS A 200 10.56 3.42 -8.98
N PHE A 201 10.93 2.15 -9.06
CA PHE A 201 11.81 1.44 -8.10
C PHE A 201 12.90 0.62 -8.77
N LYS A 202 13.12 0.76 -10.09
CA LYS A 202 14.25 0.11 -10.79
C LYS A 202 15.65 0.59 -10.37
N GLU A 203 15.79 1.33 -9.27
CA GLU A 203 17.09 1.68 -8.68
C GLU A 203 17.18 1.18 -7.23
N SER A 204 17.50 -0.10 -7.07
CA SER A 204 18.25 -0.62 -5.92
C SER A 204 18.59 -2.09 -6.18
N LYS A 205 19.40 -2.35 -7.22
CA LYS A 205 20.24 -3.54 -7.18
C LYS A 205 21.37 -3.22 -6.21
N MET A 206 21.37 -3.85 -5.04
CA MET A 206 22.57 -3.91 -4.20
C MET A 206 23.69 -4.49 -5.06
N LYS A 207 24.74 -3.69 -5.28
CA LYS A 207 26.07 -4.19 -5.63
C LYS A 207 26.67 -4.86 -4.40
#